data_AF-A0A816HQU7-F1
#
_entry.id   AF-A0A816HQU7-F1
#
_cell.length_a   1.000
_cell.length_b   1.000
_cell.length_c   1.000
_cell.angle_alpha   90.00
_cell.angle_beta   90.00
_cell.angle_gamma   90.00
#
_symmetry.space_group_name_H-M   'P 1'
#
loop_
_entity.id
_entity.type
_entity.pdbx_description
1 polymer ?
#
loop_
_entity_poly.entity_id
_entity_poly.type
_entity_poly.pdbx_seq_one_letter_code
_entity_poly.pdbx_strand_id
1 'polypeptide(L)'
;MRVKIDEDRFEPTRIFLNEVDRILGLPIEEQYGQFEKLHTKYGHKIATEVVIGGQLFHTDVKNQDSVVDVSTHKKNLKAAFSASITKVPITDELGMTVKGGIGGGKLSENRSHNENDIQMMHFTFRATGGDTVLCQEPGKWIATVPEYHNWR
;
A
#
# COMPACT_ATOMS: atom_id res chain seq x y z
N MET A 1 0.66 -9.29 -9.01
CA MET A 1 0.21 -10.70 -8.88
C MET A 1 -0.25 -10.96 -7.46
N ARG A 2 -1.17 -11.88 -7.21
CA ARG A 2 -1.69 -12.19 -5.87
C ARG A 2 -1.24 -13.59 -5.48
N VAL A 3 -0.52 -13.71 -4.38
CA VAL A 3 -0.04 -14.98 -3.81
C VAL A 3 -0.85 -15.25 -2.56
N LYS A 4 -1.40 -16.47 -2.49
CA LYS A 4 -2.15 -16.95 -1.34
C LYS A 4 -1.40 -18.12 -0.73
N ILE A 5 -1.28 -18.10 0.58
CA ILE A 5 -0.82 -19.20 1.39
C ILE A 5 -2.06 -19.97 1.82
N ASP A 6 -2.07 -21.27 1.53
CA ASP A 6 -3.14 -22.16 1.96
C ASP A 6 -3.04 -22.38 3.47
N GLU A 7 -4.03 -21.89 4.22
CA GLU A 7 -4.05 -21.95 5.68
C GLU A 7 -4.12 -23.40 6.18
N ASP A 8 -4.78 -24.29 5.44
CA ASP A 8 -4.93 -25.70 5.81
C ASP A 8 -3.64 -26.50 5.63
N ARG A 9 -2.72 -26.01 4.79
CA ARG A 9 -1.41 -26.63 4.51
C ARG A 9 -0.25 -25.87 5.13
N PHE A 10 -0.53 -24.77 5.83
CA PHE A 10 0.49 -23.96 6.45
C PHE A 10 0.96 -24.60 7.76
N GLU A 11 2.12 -25.24 7.72
CA GLU A 11 2.72 -25.86 8.89
C GLU A 11 3.75 -24.91 9.54
N PRO A 12 3.64 -24.61 10.84
CA PRO A 12 4.66 -23.87 11.55
C PRO A 12 6.00 -24.62 11.51
N THR A 13 7.10 -23.87 11.48
CA THR A 13 8.42 -24.49 11.51
C THR A 13 8.64 -25.26 12.82
N ARG A 14 9.41 -26.35 12.75
CA ARG A 14 9.78 -27.15 13.94
C ARG A 14 10.43 -26.31 15.04
N ILE A 15 11.19 -25.28 14.66
CA ILE A 15 11.85 -24.37 15.61
C ILE A 15 10.80 -23.61 16.42
N PHE A 16 9.77 -23.07 15.75
CA PHE A 16 8.67 -22.39 16.42
C PHE A 16 7.90 -23.33 17.35
N LEU A 17 7.57 -24.54 16.88
CA LEU A 17 6.85 -25.53 17.68
C LEU A 17 7.63 -25.93 18.94
N ASN A 18 8.92 -26.20 18.81
CA ASN A 18 9.78 -26.54 19.96
C ASN A 18 9.84 -25.40 21.00
N GLU A 19 9.84 -24.14 20.56
CA GLU A 19 9.80 -23.00 21.47
C GLU A 19 8.44 -22.88 22.18
N VAL A 20 7.33 -23.11 21.46
CA VAL A 20 5.99 -23.16 22.07
C VAL A 20 5.89 -24.28 23.10
N ASP A 21 6.32 -25.50 22.76
CA ASP A 21 6.31 -26.65 23.67
C ASP A 21 7.15 -26.39 24.92
N ARG A 22 8.32 -25.75 24.76
CA ARG A 22 9.16 -25.33 25.88
C ARG A 22 8.44 -24.35 26.80
N ILE A 23 7.70 -23.38 26.23
CA ILE A 23 6.95 -22.39 27.02
C ILE A 23 5.78 -23.07 27.74
N LEU A 24 5.05 -23.97 27.07
CA LEU A 24 3.93 -24.71 27.67
C LEU A 24 4.38 -25.62 28.81
N GLY A 25 5.65 -26.05 28.83
CA GLY A 25 6.24 -26.81 29.94
C GLY A 25 6.60 -25.97 31.17
N LEU A 26 6.53 -24.63 31.12
CA LEU A 26 6.80 -23.75 32.25
C LEU A 26 5.57 -23.57 33.15
N PRO A 27 5.75 -23.17 34.43
CA PRO A 27 4.65 -22.76 35.29
C PRO A 27 3.82 -21.64 34.64
N ILE A 28 2.50 -21.69 34.82
CA ILE A 28 1.54 -20.76 34.18
C ILE A 28 1.90 -19.29 34.40
N GLU A 29 2.40 -18.93 35.58
CA GLU A 29 2.82 -17.56 35.89
C GLU A 29 3.97 -17.04 35.02
N GLU A 30 4.83 -17.93 34.50
CA GLU A 30 5.96 -17.56 33.63
C GLU A 30 5.61 -17.61 32.14
N GLN A 31 4.52 -18.29 31.75
CA GLN A 31 4.17 -18.52 30.35
C GLN A 31 3.88 -17.22 29.61
N TYR A 32 3.12 -16.31 30.22
CA TYR A 32 2.68 -15.08 29.57
C TYR A 32 3.86 -14.23 29.06
N GLY A 33 4.85 -13.98 29.93
CA GLY A 33 6.03 -13.19 29.57
C GLY A 33 6.92 -13.88 28.53
N GLN A 34 6.89 -15.20 28.44
CA GLN A 34 7.63 -15.94 27.41
C GLN A 34 6.88 -15.93 26.07
N PHE A 35 5.55 -16.02 26.06
CA PHE A 35 4.76 -15.84 24.85
C PHE A 35 4.89 -14.41 24.28
N GLU A 36 4.98 -13.38 25.12
CA GLU A 36 5.24 -12.01 24.66
C GLU A 36 6.60 -11.90 23.94
N LYS A 37 7.65 -12.54 24.47
CA LYS A 37 8.96 -12.62 23.82
C LYS A 37 8.91 -13.41 22.52
N LEU A 38 8.17 -14.53 22.49
CA LEU A 38 7.95 -15.33 21.29
C LEU A 38 7.28 -14.50 20.19
N HIS A 39 6.22 -13.76 20.53
CA HIS A 39 5.49 -12.90 19.60
C HIS A 39 6.33 -11.70 19.13
N THR A 40 7.19 -11.17 19.99
CA THR A 40 8.15 -10.12 19.62
C THR A 40 9.16 -10.66 18.60
N LYS A 41 9.57 -11.93 18.74
CA LYS A 41 10.54 -12.58 17.86
C LYS A 41 9.95 -12.99 16.51
N TYR A 42 8.78 -13.62 16.51
CA TYR A 42 8.18 -14.20 15.29
C TYR A 42 7.10 -13.32 14.65
N GLY A 43 6.63 -12.30 15.36
CA GLY A 43 5.50 -11.47 14.96
C GLY A 43 4.16 -11.99 15.50
N HIS A 44 3.16 -11.11 15.45
CA HIS A 44 1.82 -11.38 15.98
C HIS A 44 0.85 -11.90 14.93
N LYS A 45 1.19 -11.72 13.65
CA LYS A 45 0.34 -12.00 12.51
C LYS A 45 1.20 -12.46 11.35
N ILE A 46 0.65 -13.37 10.55
CA ILE A 46 1.21 -13.76 9.27
C ILE A 46 0.28 -13.29 8.14
N ALA A 47 0.86 -12.79 7.05
CA ALA A 47 0.10 -12.45 5.86
C ALA A 47 -0.20 -13.75 5.08
N THR A 48 -1.45 -14.21 5.12
CA THR A 48 -1.90 -15.39 4.35
C THR A 48 -2.18 -15.05 2.89
N GLU A 49 -2.30 -13.76 2.57
CA GLU A 49 -2.44 -13.27 1.21
C GLU A 49 -1.58 -12.01 1.02
N VAL A 50 -0.79 -12.00 -0.05
CA VAL A 50 0.05 -10.87 -0.42
C VAL A 50 -0.11 -10.54 -1.90
N VAL A 51 -0.07 -9.25 -2.21
CA VAL A 51 -0.01 -8.78 -3.60
C VAL A 51 1.44 -8.41 -3.87
N ILE A 52 2.08 -9.12 -4.78
CA ILE A 52 3.46 -8.86 -5.20
C ILE A 52 3.48 -8.02 -6.47
N GLY A 53 4.42 -7.09 -6.54
CA GLY A 53 4.62 -6.23 -7.71
C GLY A 53 5.13 -4.86 -7.32
N GLY A 54 4.44 -3.82 -7.78
CA GLY A 54 4.72 -2.42 -7.47
C GLY A 54 3.50 -1.72 -6.89
N GLN A 55 3.70 -0.93 -5.84
CA GLN A 55 2.68 -0.09 -5.21
C GLN A 55 3.21 1.35 -5.09
N LEU A 56 2.51 2.30 -5.72
CA LEU A 56 2.71 3.72 -5.52
C LEU A 56 1.61 4.25 -4.59
N PHE A 57 1.99 4.94 -3.52
CA PHE A 57 1.05 5.43 -2.53
C PHE A 57 1.48 6.77 -1.95
N HIS A 58 0.52 7.45 -1.34
CA HIS A 58 0.73 8.64 -0.54
C HIS A 58 0.08 8.42 0.82
N THR A 59 0.74 8.89 1.87
CA THR A 59 0.21 8.86 3.23
C THR A 59 0.15 10.29 3.73
N ASP A 60 -1.06 10.70 4.12
CA ASP A 60 -1.33 12.01 4.72
C ASP A 60 -1.97 11.79 6.09
N VAL A 61 -1.54 12.58 7.07
CA VAL A 61 -2.07 12.56 8.44
C VAL A 61 -2.58 13.96 8.74
N LYS A 62 -3.91 14.12 8.78
CA LYS A 62 -4.56 15.38 9.13
C LYS A 62 -5.25 15.25 10.48
N ASN A 63 -4.84 16.10 11.42
CA ASN A 63 -5.57 16.34 12.65
C ASN A 63 -6.50 17.53 12.38
N GLN A 64 -7.81 17.34 12.54
CA GLN A 64 -8.81 18.36 12.23
C GLN A 64 -9.71 18.58 13.44
N ASP A 65 -9.77 19.83 13.92
CA ASP A 65 -10.58 20.25 15.06
C ASP A 65 -12.01 20.68 14.65
N SER A 66 -12.30 20.71 13.34
CA SER A 66 -13.59 21.11 12.79
C SER A 66 -14.40 19.92 12.25
N VAL A 67 -15.73 20.06 12.23
CA VAL A 67 -16.65 19.06 11.65
C VAL A 67 -16.52 19.08 10.12
N VAL A 68 -15.50 18.42 9.61
CA VAL A 68 -15.34 18.14 8.19
C VAL A 68 -15.90 16.76 7.90
N ASP A 69 -16.70 16.67 6.84
CA ASP A 69 -17.14 15.37 6.34
C ASP A 69 -15.93 14.59 5.78
N VAL A 70 -15.42 13.68 6.61
CA VAL A 70 -14.30 12.79 6.32
C VAL A 70 -14.53 12.01 5.02
N SER A 71 -15.78 11.71 4.67
CA SER A 71 -16.11 10.95 3.46
C SER A 71 -15.86 11.79 2.21
N THR A 72 -16.30 13.05 2.21
CA THR A 72 -16.06 14.02 1.13
C THR A 72 -14.57 14.32 0.99
N HIS A 73 -13.84 14.51 2.11
CA HIS A 73 -12.40 14.74 2.05
C HIS A 73 -11.63 13.55 1.44
N LYS A 74 -11.95 12.32 1.89
CA LYS A 74 -11.34 11.10 1.35
C LYS A 74 -11.63 10.92 -0.14
N LYS A 75 -12.85 11.23 -0.58
CA LYS A 75 -13.23 11.15 -2.00
C LYS A 75 -12.43 12.12 -2.86
N ASN A 76 -12.30 13.37 -2.41
CA ASN A 76 -11.54 14.40 -3.11
C ASN A 76 -10.05 14.06 -3.17
N LEU A 77 -9.46 13.58 -2.07
CA LEU A 77 -8.06 13.15 -2.03
C LEU A 77 -7.79 12.00 -3.00
N LYS A 78 -8.66 10.98 -3.04
CA LYS A 78 -8.54 9.86 -3.98
C LYS A 78 -8.63 10.31 -5.44
N ALA A 79 -9.56 11.21 -5.75
CA ALA A 79 -9.73 11.75 -7.09
C ALA A 79 -8.49 12.55 -7.54
N ALA A 80 -8.01 13.45 -6.68
CA ALA A 80 -6.81 14.25 -6.95
C ALA A 80 -5.56 13.39 -7.12
N PHE A 81 -5.38 12.35 -6.29
CA PHE A 81 -4.26 11.40 -6.40
C PHE A 81 -4.34 10.56 -7.68
N SER A 82 -5.54 10.12 -8.08
CA SER A 82 -5.70 9.36 -9.33
C SER A 82 -5.39 10.23 -10.55
N ALA A 83 -5.78 11.50 -10.51
CA ALA A 83 -5.51 12.47 -11.57
C ALA A 83 -4.02 12.84 -11.69
N SER A 84 -3.22 12.72 -10.62
CA SER A 84 -1.78 13.01 -10.68
C SER A 84 -0.98 11.87 -11.32
N ILE A 85 -1.44 10.61 -11.20
CA ILE A 85 -0.78 9.42 -11.77
C ILE A 85 -1.15 9.24 -13.26
N THR A 86 -2.41 9.46 -13.63
CA THR A 86 -2.94 9.20 -14.98
C THR A 86 -2.47 10.17 -16.07
N LYS A 87 -1.78 11.26 -15.70
CA LYS A 87 -1.17 12.20 -16.64
C LYS A 87 0.10 11.67 -17.32
N VAL A 88 0.51 10.45 -17.01
CA VAL A 88 1.62 9.80 -17.68
C VAL A 88 1.10 9.07 -18.93
N PRO A 89 1.70 9.29 -20.11
CA PRO A 89 1.48 8.40 -21.25
C PRO A 89 2.01 6.98 -20.94
N ILE A 90 1.11 6.05 -20.64
CA ILE A 90 1.41 4.62 -20.61
C ILE A 90 1.29 4.15 -22.07
N THR A 91 2.39 3.77 -22.69
CA THR A 91 2.40 3.19 -24.04
C THR A 91 1.78 1.80 -24.02
N ASP A 92 0.88 1.54 -24.97
CA ASP A 92 -0.09 0.44 -25.10
C ASP A 92 0.49 -1.00 -25.13
N GLU A 93 1.81 -1.18 -25.01
CA GLU A 93 2.45 -2.52 -25.10
C GLU A 93 2.40 -3.32 -23.79
N LEU A 94 2.16 -2.66 -22.67
CA LEU A 94 2.06 -3.28 -21.36
C LEU A 94 0.59 -3.33 -20.99
N GLY A 95 -0.03 -4.51 -21.04
CA GLY A 95 -1.43 -4.81 -20.69
C GLY A 95 -1.81 -4.51 -19.22
N MET A 96 -1.43 -3.33 -18.74
CA MET A 96 -1.70 -2.77 -17.44
C MET A 96 -3.07 -2.11 -17.48
N THR A 97 -4.08 -2.84 -17.04
CA THR A 97 -5.40 -2.27 -16.75
C THR A 97 -5.28 -1.33 -15.55
N VAL A 98 -4.97 -0.06 -15.79
CA VAL A 98 -5.29 0.99 -14.83
C VAL A 98 -6.81 1.16 -14.88
N LYS A 99 -7.52 0.76 -13.82
CA LYS A 99 -8.93 1.10 -13.63
C LYS A 99 -9.06 2.60 -13.35
N GLY A 100 -8.90 3.41 -14.38
CA GLY A 100 -9.01 4.86 -14.38
C GLY A 100 -9.08 5.32 -15.83
N GLY A 101 -10.30 5.61 -16.30
CA GLY A 101 -10.65 5.72 -17.71
C GLY A 101 -9.90 6.82 -18.48
N ILE A 102 -9.75 6.50 -19.77
CA ILE A 102 -9.21 7.29 -20.88
C ILE A 102 -10.00 8.60 -21.04
N GLY A 103 -9.30 9.71 -21.27
CA GLY A 103 -9.89 10.98 -21.68
C GLY A 103 -8.80 12.01 -21.98
N GLY A 104 -8.38 12.08 -23.25
CA GLY A 104 -7.49 13.12 -23.73
C GLY A 104 -8.13 14.50 -23.56
N GLY A 105 -7.38 15.44 -22.98
CA GLY A 105 -7.81 16.82 -22.85
C GLY A 105 -6.80 17.63 -22.06
N LYS A 106 -6.22 18.64 -22.71
CA LYS A 106 -5.58 19.75 -22.00
C LYS A 106 -6.59 20.31 -21.00
N LEU A 107 -6.23 20.42 -19.74
CA LEU A 107 -7.01 21.17 -18.76
C LEU A 107 -6.12 22.26 -18.16
N SER A 108 -5.90 23.30 -18.95
CA SER A 108 -6.38 24.60 -18.50
C SER A 108 -7.83 24.71 -18.98
N GLU A 109 -8.80 24.42 -18.13
CA GLU A 109 -10.11 25.03 -18.34
C GLU A 109 -10.91 25.13 -17.05
N ASN A 110 -11.18 26.40 -16.73
CA ASN A 110 -12.23 26.90 -15.86
C ASN A 110 -13.51 26.05 -15.92
N ARG A 111 -13.89 25.49 -14.77
CA ARG A 111 -15.31 25.39 -14.41
C ARG A 111 -15.49 25.97 -13.02
N SER A 112 -16.23 27.07 -13.03
CA SER A 112 -16.65 27.90 -11.91
C SER A 112 -17.33 27.08 -10.80
N HIS A 113 -16.60 26.80 -9.73
CA HIS A 113 -17.17 26.68 -8.39
C HIS A 113 -16.09 26.97 -7.36
N ASN A 114 -16.23 28.13 -6.70
CA ASN A 114 -15.53 28.59 -5.50
C ASN A 114 -14.00 28.43 -5.51
N GLU A 115 -13.33 29.46 -6.02
CA GLU A 115 -11.88 29.71 -6.06
C GLU A 115 -11.13 29.73 -4.71
N ASN A 116 -11.74 29.34 -3.59
CA ASN A 116 -11.11 29.48 -2.26
C ASN A 116 -10.78 28.18 -1.52
N ASP A 117 -11.04 26.98 -2.07
CA ASP A 117 -10.76 25.73 -1.32
C ASP A 117 -10.26 24.53 -2.14
N ILE A 118 -9.77 24.74 -3.37
CA ILE A 118 -8.89 23.74 -3.99
C ILE A 118 -7.53 23.91 -3.32
N GLN A 119 -7.38 23.37 -2.11
CA GLN A 119 -6.07 23.08 -1.53
C GLN A 119 -5.23 22.46 -2.64
N MET A 120 -4.16 23.11 -3.08
CA MET A 120 -3.13 22.47 -3.88
C MET A 120 -2.62 21.28 -3.07
N MET A 121 -3.21 20.11 -3.28
CA MET A 121 -2.84 18.90 -2.57
C MET A 121 -1.48 18.47 -3.11
N HIS A 122 -0.43 18.74 -2.34
CA HIS A 122 0.92 18.27 -2.64
C HIS A 122 1.03 16.80 -2.24
N PHE A 123 1.26 15.93 -3.22
CA PHE A 123 1.46 14.51 -2.97
C PHE A 123 2.95 14.18 -2.88
N THR A 124 3.36 13.67 -1.73
CA THR A 124 4.65 12.96 -1.60
C THR A 124 4.42 11.51 -1.97
N PHE A 125 4.84 11.11 -3.16
CA PHE A 125 4.78 9.72 -3.59
C PHE A 125 5.80 8.87 -2.84
N ARG A 126 5.39 7.66 -2.49
CA ARG A 126 6.25 6.56 -2.01
C ARG A 126 5.97 5.33 -2.84
N ALA A 127 7.02 4.58 -3.17
CA ALA A 127 6.94 3.36 -3.96
C ALA A 127 7.44 2.16 -3.15
N THR A 128 6.77 1.03 -3.31
CA THR A 128 7.23 -0.30 -2.89
C THR A 128 7.25 -1.18 -4.12
N GLY A 129 8.39 -1.76 -4.44
CA GLY A 129 8.61 -2.43 -5.72
C GLY A 129 8.64 -1.48 -6.92
N GLY A 130 8.98 -2.01 -8.10
CA GLY A 130 9.49 -1.17 -9.21
C GLY A 130 10.86 -0.55 -8.86
N ASP A 131 11.40 0.28 -9.75
CA ASP A 131 12.56 1.13 -9.42
C ASP A 131 12.11 2.32 -8.57
N THR A 132 12.30 2.21 -7.26
CA THR A 132 11.85 3.21 -6.28
C THR A 132 12.51 4.59 -6.45
N VAL A 133 13.64 4.69 -7.18
CA VAL A 133 14.27 5.98 -7.48
C VAL A 133 13.38 6.84 -8.37
N LEU A 134 12.57 6.20 -9.22
CA LEU A 134 11.65 6.85 -10.14
C LEU A 134 10.31 7.23 -9.50
N CYS A 135 10.17 7.14 -8.17
CA CYS A 135 8.91 7.37 -7.47
C CYS A 135 8.30 8.78 -7.70
N GLN A 136 9.15 9.79 -7.94
CA GLN A 136 8.71 11.15 -8.28
C GLN A 136 8.33 11.32 -9.75
N GLU A 137 8.59 10.30 -10.57
CA GLU A 137 8.20 10.21 -11.97
C GLU A 137 7.30 8.97 -12.16
N PRO A 138 6.03 9.00 -11.69
CA PRO A 138 5.14 7.83 -11.64
C PRO A 138 5.09 7.04 -12.93
N GLY A 139 5.27 7.72 -14.06
CA GLY A 139 5.26 7.11 -15.36
C GLY A 139 6.42 6.22 -15.70
N LYS A 140 7.62 6.73 -15.46
CA LYS A 140 8.84 5.94 -15.60
C LYS A 140 8.84 4.81 -14.59
N TRP A 141 8.34 5.05 -13.37
CA TRP A 141 8.17 4.01 -12.36
C TRP A 141 7.23 2.89 -12.80
N ILE A 142 6.04 3.21 -13.34
CA ILE A 142 5.06 2.21 -13.81
C ILE A 142 5.70 1.23 -14.80
N ALA A 143 6.54 1.73 -15.72
CA ALA A 143 7.22 0.90 -16.71
C ALA A 143 8.23 -0.10 -16.11
N THR A 144 8.68 0.10 -14.87
CA THR A 144 9.63 -0.79 -14.17
C THR A 144 8.96 -1.86 -13.30
N VAL A 145 7.66 -1.74 -13.04
CA VAL A 145 6.87 -2.72 -12.27
C VAL A 145 6.82 -4.12 -12.90
N PRO A 146 6.78 -4.32 -14.23
CA PRO A 146 6.72 -5.66 -14.85
C PRO A 146 7.97 -6.51 -14.59
N GLU A 147 9.10 -5.87 -14.30
CA GLU A 147 10.37 -6.54 -14.11
C GLU A 147 10.41 -7.26 -12.76
N TYR A 148 10.46 -8.59 -12.80
CA TYR A 148 10.25 -9.44 -11.62
C TYR A 148 11.27 -9.20 -10.50
N HIS A 149 12.49 -8.74 -10.82
CA HIS A 149 13.49 -8.42 -9.79
C HIS A 149 13.12 -7.20 -8.95
N ASN A 150 12.24 -6.34 -9.49
CA ASN A 150 11.72 -5.18 -8.80
C ASN A 150 10.46 -5.49 -7.98
N TRP A 151 9.96 -6.73 -7.98
CA TRP A 151 8.75 -7.04 -7.21
C TRP A 151 9.04 -7.06 -5.71
N ARG A 152 8.12 -6.47 -4.95
CA ARG A 152 8.08 -6.51 -3.49
C ARG A 152 6.69 -6.92 -3.04
#